data_AF-A0A7N5P100-F1
#
_entry.id   AF-A0A7N5P100-F1
#
_cell.length_a   1.000
_cell.length_b   1.000
_cell.length_c   1.000
_cell.angle_alpha   90.00
_cell.angle_beta   90.00
_cell.angle_gamma   90.00
#
_symmetry.space_group_name_H-M   'P 1'
#
loop_
_entity.id
_entity.type
_entity.pdbx_description
1 polymer ?
#
loop_
_entity_poly.entity_id
_entity_poly.type
_entity_poly.pdbx_seq_one_letter_code
_entity_poly.pdbx_strand_id
1 'polypeptide(L)'
;MRFLLRVRCWQYRQLSALHRAPRPTRPDKARRAGYKAKQGYVIYRIRVRRGGRKRPVPKGATYGKPVHHGVNQIKFARSLQSVAEERAGRHCGGLRVLSSYWVGEDSTYKFFEVVLIDTFHKAIRRNPEIQWITKPVHKHREMRGLTSAGKKSRGLGKGHKFHLTTGGSRRAAWRRRNTLQLHRYR
;
A
#
# COMPACT_ATOMS: atom_id res chain seq x y z
N MET A 1 -17.27 -17.82 -11.65
CA MET A 1 -16.09 -17.47 -10.79
C MET A 1 -16.20 -17.83 -9.31
N ARG A 2 -17.39 -18.11 -8.73
CA ARG A 2 -17.53 -18.38 -7.28
C ARG A 2 -16.73 -19.60 -6.80
N PHE A 3 -16.77 -20.71 -7.55
CA PHE A 3 -16.06 -21.94 -7.23
C PHE A 3 -14.55 -21.73 -7.06
N LEU A 4 -13.87 -21.18 -8.08
CA LEU A 4 -12.42 -20.93 -8.04
C LEU A 4 -12.01 -20.01 -6.90
N LEU A 5 -12.81 -18.98 -6.59
CA LEU A 5 -12.50 -18.09 -5.47
C LEU A 5 -12.64 -18.80 -4.12
N ARG A 6 -13.62 -19.68 -3.94
CA ARG A 6 -13.78 -20.47 -2.71
C ARG A 6 -12.61 -21.41 -2.48
N VAL A 7 -12.26 -22.23 -3.47
CA VAL A 7 -11.14 -23.19 -3.38
C VAL A 7 -9.82 -22.46 -3.11
N ARG A 8 -9.56 -21.35 -3.81
CA ARG A 8 -8.36 -20.52 -3.58
C ARG A 8 -8.35 -19.89 -2.19
N CYS A 9 -9.47 -19.32 -1.74
CA CYS A 9 -9.52 -18.74 -0.39
C CYS A 9 -9.30 -19.79 0.69
N TRP A 10 -9.83 -21.02 0.53
CA TRP A 10 -9.53 -22.13 1.43
C TRP A 10 -8.01 -22.43 1.43
N GLN A 11 -7.41 -22.64 0.26
CA GLN A 11 -5.96 -22.91 0.16
C GLN A 11 -5.13 -21.79 0.79
N TYR A 12 -5.47 -20.52 0.54
CA TYR A 12 -4.71 -19.38 1.04
C TYR A 12 -4.81 -19.18 2.55
N ARG A 13 -5.85 -19.73 3.20
CA ARG A 13 -5.96 -19.75 4.67
C ARG A 13 -4.99 -20.73 5.31
N GLN A 14 -4.75 -21.87 4.66
CA GLN A 14 -3.82 -22.89 5.15
C GLN A 14 -2.36 -22.43 5.03
N LEU A 15 -2.06 -21.53 4.09
CA LEU A 15 -0.74 -20.92 3.97
C LEU A 15 -0.48 -19.88 5.06
N SER A 16 0.81 -19.59 5.26
CA SER A 16 1.28 -18.53 6.16
C SER A 16 0.74 -17.14 5.73
N ALA A 17 0.75 -16.19 6.66
CA ALA A 17 0.21 -14.85 6.39
C ALA A 17 0.98 -14.07 5.30
N LEU A 18 2.25 -14.42 5.11
CA LEU A 18 3.15 -13.91 4.08
C LEU A 18 3.82 -15.11 3.42
N HIS A 19 3.50 -15.35 2.16
CA HIS A 19 3.94 -16.53 1.42
C HIS A 19 4.47 -16.13 0.03
N ARG A 20 5.62 -16.65 -0.38
CA ARG A 20 6.17 -16.43 -1.73
C ARG A 20 5.39 -17.24 -2.76
N ALA A 21 4.71 -16.56 -3.68
CA ALA A 21 4.00 -17.23 -4.76
C ALA A 21 4.95 -17.45 -5.96
N PRO A 22 5.06 -18.67 -6.51
CA PRO A 22 5.96 -18.94 -7.62
C PRO A 22 5.51 -18.30 -8.95
N ARG A 23 4.20 -18.06 -9.11
CA ARG A 23 3.59 -17.46 -10.30
C ARG A 23 2.39 -16.59 -9.92
N PRO A 24 2.04 -15.57 -10.72
CA PRO A 24 0.85 -14.76 -10.47
C PRO A 24 -0.41 -15.61 -10.58
N THR A 25 -1.31 -15.51 -9.60
CA THR A 25 -2.63 -16.15 -9.70
C THR A 25 -3.46 -15.55 -10.83
N ARG A 26 -3.24 -14.26 -11.11
CA ARG A 26 -3.91 -13.49 -12.17
C ARG A 26 -2.86 -12.83 -13.08
N PRO A 27 -2.32 -13.57 -14.07
CA PRO A 27 -1.28 -13.05 -14.96
C PRO A 27 -1.70 -11.78 -15.72
N ASP A 28 -2.96 -11.71 -16.15
CA ASP A 28 -3.56 -10.55 -16.82
C ASP A 28 -3.52 -9.28 -15.95
N LYS A 29 -3.86 -9.42 -14.67
CA LYS A 29 -3.88 -8.30 -13.71
C LYS A 29 -2.47 -7.93 -13.28
N ALA A 30 -1.60 -8.93 -13.10
CA ALA A 30 -0.20 -8.73 -12.79
C ALA A 30 0.49 -7.92 -13.90
N ARG A 31 0.28 -8.28 -15.18
CA ARG A 31 0.85 -7.55 -16.33
C ARG A 31 0.39 -6.08 -16.35
N ARG A 32 -0.90 -5.83 -16.13
CA ARG A 32 -1.45 -4.47 -15.98
C ARG A 32 -0.88 -3.70 -14.78
N ALA A 33 -0.40 -4.41 -13.76
CA ALA A 33 0.28 -3.84 -12.60
C ALA A 33 1.80 -3.68 -12.80
N GLY A 34 2.33 -4.01 -13.98
CA GLY A 34 3.73 -3.86 -14.36
C GLY A 34 4.59 -5.11 -14.21
N TYR A 35 4.00 -6.27 -13.89
CA TYR A 35 4.70 -7.55 -13.87
C TYR A 35 5.11 -8.00 -15.28
N LYS A 36 6.33 -8.52 -15.40
CA LYS A 36 6.81 -9.22 -16.59
C LYS A 36 7.36 -10.58 -16.15
N ALA A 37 7.20 -11.60 -16.99
CA ALA A 37 7.74 -12.94 -16.73
C ALA A 37 9.24 -12.96 -17.06
N LYS A 38 10.05 -12.33 -16.21
CA LYS A 38 11.51 -12.31 -16.31
C LYS A 38 12.13 -12.40 -14.92
N GLN A 39 13.39 -12.83 -14.86
CA GLN A 39 14.13 -12.91 -13.60
C GLN A 39 14.22 -11.52 -12.92
N GLY A 40 14.17 -11.52 -11.60
CA GLY A 40 14.11 -10.31 -10.77
C GLY A 40 12.69 -9.82 -10.46
N TYR A 41 11.64 -10.41 -11.03
CA TYR A 41 10.26 -10.21 -10.56
C TYR A 41 9.85 -11.32 -9.59
N VAL A 42 9.30 -10.95 -8.45
CA VAL A 42 8.83 -11.89 -7.43
C VAL A 42 7.43 -11.50 -6.98
N ILE A 43 6.61 -12.49 -6.63
CA ILE A 43 5.26 -12.27 -6.13
C ILE A 43 5.16 -12.80 -4.71
N TYR A 44 4.63 -11.98 -3.83
CA TYR A 44 4.29 -12.38 -2.48
C TYR A 44 2.79 -12.29 -2.28
N ARG A 45 2.21 -13.35 -1.73
CA ARG A 45 0.82 -13.39 -1.31
C ARG A 45 0.75 -13.02 0.16
N ILE A 46 -0.04 -11.99 0.46
CA ILE A 46 -0.23 -11.46 1.81
C ILE A 46 -1.70 -11.57 2.17
N ARG A 47 -1.99 -12.08 3.37
CA ARG A 47 -3.32 -11.97 3.98
C ARG A 47 -3.35 -10.83 5.00
N VAL A 48 -4.42 -10.04 4.96
CA VAL A 48 -4.66 -8.94 5.91
C VAL A 48 -6.04 -9.12 6.52
N ARG A 49 -6.15 -9.01 7.85
CA ARG A 49 -7.45 -9.06 8.55
C ARG A 49 -8.33 -7.91 8.05
N ARG A 50 -9.59 -8.22 7.79
CA ARG A 50 -10.65 -7.27 7.47
C ARG A 50 -11.12 -6.56 8.73
N GLY A 51 -11.84 -5.45 8.52
CA GLY A 51 -12.49 -4.68 9.58
C GLY A 51 -11.90 -3.29 9.77
N GLY A 52 -12.40 -2.61 10.79
CA GLY A 52 -11.87 -1.33 11.25
C GLY A 52 -10.58 -1.51 12.05
N ARG A 53 -10.10 -0.42 12.64
CA ARG A 53 -8.95 -0.45 13.55
C ARG A 53 -9.41 0.10 14.89
N LYS A 54 -9.65 -0.81 15.84
CA LYS A 54 -9.93 -0.44 17.23
C LYS A 54 -8.78 0.43 17.75
N ARG A 55 -9.11 1.50 18.46
CA ARG A 55 -8.08 2.33 19.11
C ARG A 55 -7.36 1.48 20.18
N PRO A 56 -6.02 1.40 20.17
CA PRO A 56 -5.28 0.62 21.14
C PRO A 56 -5.12 1.41 22.45
N VAL A 57 -6.17 1.42 23.27
CA VAL A 57 -6.17 2.03 24.61
C VAL A 57 -6.53 1.00 25.68
N PRO A 58 -5.88 1.03 26.86
CA PRO A 58 -6.17 0.11 27.94
C PRO A 58 -7.62 0.32 28.40
N LYS A 59 -8.39 -0.78 28.49
CA LYS A 59 -9.79 -0.81 28.95
C LYS A 59 -10.75 0.17 28.23
N GLY A 60 -10.37 0.72 27.07
CA GLY A 60 -11.19 1.72 26.38
C GLY A 60 -11.06 3.15 26.89
N ALA A 61 -10.23 3.40 27.91
CA ALA A 61 -10.10 4.72 28.53
C ALA A 61 -9.15 5.63 27.72
N THR A 62 -9.66 6.75 27.21
CA THR A 62 -8.89 7.72 26.41
C THR A 62 -8.47 8.99 27.16
N TYR A 63 -9.01 9.21 28.37
CA TYR A 63 -8.70 10.35 29.26
C TYR A 63 -8.64 11.72 28.55
N GLY A 64 -9.76 12.19 28.02
CA GLY A 64 -9.82 13.46 27.30
C GLY A 64 -11.23 13.97 27.05
N LYS A 65 -11.38 14.93 26.13
CA LYS A 65 -12.69 15.48 25.76
C LYS A 65 -13.62 14.40 25.15
N PRO A 66 -14.95 14.48 25.34
CA PRO A 66 -15.90 13.47 24.84
C PRO A 66 -15.79 13.15 23.34
N VAL A 67 -15.47 14.14 22.51
CA VAL A 67 -15.24 13.97 21.06
C VAL A 67 -14.12 12.96 20.74
N HIS A 68 -13.22 12.69 21.68
CA HIS A 68 -12.12 11.75 21.52
C HIS A 68 -12.34 10.41 22.24
N HIS A 69 -13.51 10.16 22.86
CA HIS A 69 -13.79 8.91 23.59
C HIS A 69 -14.07 7.70 22.67
N GLY A 70 -14.25 7.91 21.36
CA GLY A 70 -14.53 6.82 20.41
C GLY A 70 -13.41 5.76 20.35
N VAL A 71 -13.80 4.47 20.39
CA VAL A 71 -12.87 3.33 20.35
C VAL A 71 -13.18 2.33 19.22
N ASN A 72 -14.45 1.93 19.08
CA ASN A 72 -14.82 0.73 18.29
C ASN A 72 -15.00 0.99 16.79
N GLN A 73 -15.68 2.08 16.41
CA GLN A 73 -16.09 2.30 15.01
C GLN A 73 -15.05 3.05 14.15
N ILE A 74 -13.83 3.21 14.66
CA ILE A 74 -12.74 3.91 13.95
C ILE A 74 -12.26 3.10 12.74
N LYS A 75 -12.08 3.78 11.61
CA LYS A 75 -11.50 3.22 10.38
C LYS A 75 -10.05 3.66 10.22
N PHE A 76 -9.23 2.81 9.61
CA PHE A 76 -7.86 3.15 9.33
C PHE A 76 -7.75 4.08 8.11
N ALA A 77 -6.87 5.08 8.16
CA ALA A 77 -6.70 6.06 7.09
C ALA A 77 -6.18 5.45 5.77
N ARG A 78 -5.40 4.35 5.86
CA ARG A 78 -4.87 3.65 4.68
C ARG A 78 -5.68 2.42 4.34
N SER A 79 -5.70 2.06 3.06
CA SER A 79 -6.37 0.83 2.59
C SER A 79 -5.67 -0.44 3.09
N LEU A 80 -6.43 -1.54 3.21
CA LEU A 80 -5.87 -2.87 3.53
C LEU A 80 -4.84 -3.34 2.48
N GLN A 81 -5.01 -2.92 1.23
CA GLN A 81 -4.06 -3.20 0.16
C GLN A 81 -2.71 -2.50 0.41
N SER A 82 -2.72 -1.24 0.85
CA SER A 82 -1.48 -0.54 1.24
C SER A 82 -0.83 -1.18 2.48
N VAL A 83 -1.62 -1.72 3.41
CA VAL A 83 -1.09 -2.49 4.55
C VAL A 83 -0.41 -3.78 4.07
N ALA A 84 -0.98 -4.47 3.08
CA ALA A 84 -0.37 -5.66 2.49
C ALA A 84 0.97 -5.33 1.81
N GLU A 85 1.03 -4.25 1.04
CA GLU A 85 2.26 -3.74 0.43
C GLU A 85 3.34 -3.44 1.47
N GLU A 86 2.99 -2.76 2.56
CA GLU A 86 3.92 -2.45 3.65
C GLU A 86 4.46 -3.72 4.33
N ARG A 87 3.60 -4.70 4.61
CA ARG A 87 4.02 -5.98 5.21
C ARG A 87 5.02 -6.71 4.30
N ALA A 88 4.74 -6.76 2.99
CA ALA A 88 5.66 -7.37 2.02
C ALA A 88 6.99 -6.60 1.94
N GLY A 89 6.95 -5.28 1.84
CA GLY A 89 8.15 -4.44 1.74
C GLY A 89 9.02 -4.46 3.01
N ARG A 90 8.39 -4.55 4.20
CA ARG A 90 9.11 -4.67 5.48
C ARG A 90 9.81 -6.03 5.62
N HIS A 91 9.16 -7.12 5.20
CA HIS A 91 9.77 -8.45 5.24
C HIS A 91 10.85 -8.60 4.17
N CYS A 92 10.60 -8.13 2.94
CA CYS A 92 11.52 -8.21 1.82
C CYS A 92 12.33 -6.91 1.66
N GLY A 93 13.10 -6.51 2.67
CA GLY A 93 13.81 -5.22 2.68
C GLY A 93 14.80 -5.01 1.52
N GLY A 94 15.36 -6.09 0.96
CA GLY A 94 16.24 -6.06 -0.21
C GLY A 94 15.51 -5.85 -1.56
N LEU A 95 14.17 -6.00 -1.59
CA LEU A 95 13.35 -5.87 -2.79
C LEU A 95 12.60 -4.53 -2.81
N ARG A 96 12.00 -4.18 -3.95
CA ARG A 96 11.15 -2.98 -4.09
C ARG A 96 9.74 -3.34 -4.47
N VAL A 97 8.77 -2.79 -3.75
CA VAL A 97 7.35 -2.88 -4.09
C VAL A 97 7.07 -2.07 -5.34
N LEU A 98 6.60 -2.76 -6.38
CA LEU A 98 6.11 -2.13 -7.61
C LEU A 98 4.65 -1.72 -7.45
N SER A 99 3.79 -2.72 -7.23
CA SER A 99 2.33 -2.61 -7.17
C SER A 99 1.74 -3.86 -6.50
N SER A 100 0.42 -3.91 -6.34
CA SER A 100 -0.30 -5.05 -5.79
C SER A 100 -1.70 -5.19 -6.39
N TYR A 101 -2.32 -6.36 -6.22
CA TYR A 101 -3.69 -6.60 -6.65
C TYR A 101 -4.42 -7.62 -5.76
N TRP A 102 -5.75 -7.53 -5.75
CA TRP A 102 -6.63 -8.43 -5.00
C TRP A 102 -6.76 -9.79 -5.71
N VAL A 103 -6.72 -10.87 -4.92
CA VAL A 103 -6.84 -12.25 -5.41
C VAL A 103 -7.97 -13.05 -4.76
N GLY A 104 -8.50 -12.60 -3.64
CA GLY A 104 -9.58 -13.28 -2.93
C GLY A 104 -9.91 -12.59 -1.61
N GLU A 105 -11.10 -12.85 -1.09
CA GLU A 105 -11.47 -12.45 0.26
C GLU A 105 -12.45 -13.44 0.87
N ASP A 106 -12.42 -13.50 2.20
CA ASP A 106 -13.41 -14.17 3.02
C ASP A 106 -13.94 -13.20 4.08
N SER A 107 -14.73 -13.66 5.05
CA SER A 107 -15.27 -12.81 6.11
C SER A 107 -14.18 -12.16 6.98
N THR A 108 -13.06 -12.83 7.21
CA THR A 108 -12.01 -12.44 8.17
C THR A 108 -10.80 -11.79 7.49
N TYR A 109 -10.48 -12.16 6.25
CA TYR A 109 -9.25 -11.78 5.55
C TYR A 109 -9.51 -11.29 4.13
N LYS A 110 -8.63 -10.40 3.68
CA LYS A 110 -8.40 -10.10 2.25
C LYS A 110 -7.02 -10.59 1.85
N PHE A 111 -6.94 -11.18 0.68
CA PHE A 111 -5.72 -11.71 0.10
C PHE A 111 -5.27 -10.81 -1.07
N PHE A 112 -4.01 -10.42 -1.04
CA PHE A 112 -3.38 -9.62 -2.07
C PHE A 112 -2.11 -10.29 -2.57
N GLU A 113 -1.83 -10.15 -3.86
CA GLU A 113 -0.52 -10.45 -4.43
C GLU A 113 0.22 -9.13 -4.68
N VAL A 114 1.41 -9.02 -4.07
CA VAL A 114 2.31 -7.88 -4.18
C VAL A 114 3.41 -8.23 -5.16
N VAL A 115 3.60 -7.38 -6.16
CA VAL A 115 4.68 -7.50 -7.14
C VAL A 115 5.91 -6.79 -6.59
N LEU A 116 6.96 -7.55 -6.36
CA LEU A 116 8.26 -7.08 -5.89
C LEU A 116 9.29 -7.21 -7.02
N ILE A 117 10.28 -6.32 -6.99
CA ILE A 117 11.40 -6.30 -7.92
C ILE A 117 12.71 -6.39 -7.13
N ASP A 118 13.59 -7.26 -7.58
CA ASP A 118 15.00 -7.28 -7.18
C ASP A 118 15.78 -6.21 -7.95
N THR A 119 16.26 -5.19 -7.24
CA THR A 119 16.99 -4.06 -7.85
C THR A 119 18.44 -4.37 -8.21
N PHE A 120 19.00 -5.46 -7.71
CA PHE A 120 20.38 -5.86 -7.99
C PHE A 120 20.48 -6.81 -9.19
N HIS A 121 19.38 -7.46 -9.57
CA HIS A 121 19.35 -8.36 -10.71
C HIS A 121 19.68 -7.66 -12.05
N LYS A 122 20.60 -8.23 -12.85
CA LYS A 122 21.07 -7.65 -14.13
C LYS A 122 19.91 -7.42 -15.12
N ALA A 123 18.94 -8.34 -15.18
CA ALA A 123 17.75 -8.22 -16.04
C ALA A 123 16.82 -7.04 -15.69
N ILE A 124 16.95 -6.48 -14.49
CA ILE A 124 16.25 -5.27 -14.05
C ILE A 124 17.12 -4.04 -14.32
N ARG A 125 18.40 -4.09 -13.94
CA ARG A 125 19.31 -2.95 -14.07
C ARG A 125 19.63 -2.55 -15.51
N ARG A 126 19.68 -3.53 -16.43
CA ARG A 126 19.95 -3.30 -17.85
C ARG A 126 18.70 -2.97 -18.68
N ASN A 127 17.50 -3.11 -18.09
CA ASN A 127 16.25 -2.85 -18.80
C ASN A 127 15.79 -1.40 -18.57
N PRO A 128 15.78 -0.53 -19.59
CA PRO A 128 15.48 0.90 -19.43
C PRO A 128 14.05 1.18 -18.95
N GLU A 129 13.06 0.31 -19.25
CA GLU A 129 11.66 0.51 -18.87
C GLU A 129 11.45 0.48 -17.34
N ILE A 130 12.23 -0.33 -16.63
CA ILE A 130 12.06 -0.56 -15.18
C ILE A 130 13.23 -0.05 -14.34
N GLN A 131 14.38 0.24 -14.95
CA GLN A 131 15.61 0.67 -14.26
C GLN A 131 15.37 1.86 -13.32
N TRP A 132 14.36 2.71 -13.59
CA TRP A 132 13.99 3.80 -12.67
C TRP A 132 13.84 3.32 -11.23
N ILE A 133 13.27 2.14 -10.97
CA ILE A 133 12.99 1.66 -9.60
C ILE A 133 14.26 1.34 -8.79
N THR A 134 15.41 1.18 -9.45
CA THR A 134 16.69 0.87 -8.79
C THR A 134 17.32 2.10 -8.13
N LYS A 135 16.88 3.31 -8.49
CA LYS A 135 17.42 4.55 -7.90
C LYS A 135 17.11 4.62 -6.39
N PRO A 136 18.00 5.22 -5.58
CA PRO A 136 17.83 5.29 -4.13
C PRO A 136 16.57 6.05 -3.70
N VAL A 137 16.11 7.05 -4.48
CA VAL A 137 14.86 7.78 -4.20
C VAL A 137 13.61 6.89 -4.19
N HIS A 138 13.68 5.69 -4.75
CA HIS A 138 12.60 4.70 -4.73
C HIS A 138 12.70 3.71 -3.54
N LYS A 139 13.53 4.01 -2.53
CA LYS A 139 13.50 3.56 -1.13
C LYS A 139 12.10 3.30 -0.57
N HIS A 140 11.64 2.08 -0.27
CA HIS A 140 10.37 1.88 0.48
C HIS A 140 9.19 2.76 0.02
N ARG A 141 8.80 2.64 -1.26
CA ARG A 141 7.72 3.44 -1.87
C ARG A 141 6.39 3.21 -1.15
N GLU A 142 6.14 1.99 -0.71
CA GLU A 142 4.98 1.54 0.05
C GLU A 142 4.84 2.25 1.40
N MET A 143 5.96 2.49 2.09
CA MET A 143 5.98 3.17 3.40
C MET A 143 5.77 4.69 3.26
N ARG A 144 6.11 5.26 2.10
CA ARG A 144 5.90 6.68 1.78
C ARG A 144 4.59 6.97 1.03
N GLY A 145 3.77 5.95 0.78
CA GLY A 145 2.51 6.09 0.06
C GLY A 145 2.67 6.50 -1.41
N LEU A 146 3.73 6.00 -2.07
CA LEU A 146 4.04 6.27 -3.48
C LEU A 146 3.59 5.15 -4.43
N THR A 147 3.14 4.02 -3.90
CA THR A 147 2.45 2.96 -4.66
C THR A 147 1.05 3.41 -5.09
N SER A 148 0.43 2.68 -6.02
CA SER A 148 -0.94 3.00 -6.46
C SER A 148 -1.94 2.99 -5.29
N ALA A 149 -1.87 1.97 -4.42
CA ALA A 149 -2.73 1.88 -3.24
C ALA A 149 -2.47 3.00 -2.23
N GLY A 150 -1.19 3.35 -1.99
CA GLY A 150 -0.81 4.43 -1.09
C GLY A 150 -1.23 5.82 -1.59
N LYS A 151 -1.06 6.09 -2.89
CA LYS A 151 -1.47 7.37 -3.51
C LYS A 151 -2.97 7.63 -3.37
N LYS A 152 -3.80 6.59 -3.50
CA LYS A 152 -5.26 6.69 -3.29
C LYS A 152 -5.61 7.18 -1.88
N SER A 153 -4.95 6.65 -0.85
CA SER A 153 -5.15 7.09 0.54
C SER A 153 -4.67 8.51 0.82
N ARG A 154 -3.80 9.08 -0.01
CA ARG A 154 -3.34 10.47 0.11
C ARG A 154 -4.34 11.50 -0.39
N GLY A 155 -5.38 11.10 -1.11
CA GLY A 155 -6.41 12.01 -1.64
C GLY A 155 -5.87 13.00 -2.66
N LEU A 156 -4.90 12.58 -3.50
CA LEU A 156 -4.34 13.41 -4.56
C LEU A 156 -5.28 13.44 -5.77
N GLY A 157 -5.35 14.58 -6.46
CA GLY A 157 -6.13 14.72 -7.68
C GLY A 157 -6.06 16.15 -8.23
N LYS A 158 -6.85 16.44 -9.26
CA LYS A 158 -6.97 17.76 -9.91
C LYS A 158 -8.40 18.27 -9.80
N GLY A 159 -8.57 19.60 -9.70
CA GLY A 159 -9.86 20.27 -9.64
C GLY A 159 -10.37 20.56 -8.22
N HIS A 160 -11.54 21.19 -8.15
CA HIS A 160 -12.17 21.73 -6.92
C HIS A 160 -12.26 20.71 -5.76
N LYS A 161 -12.48 19.42 -6.07
CA LYS A 161 -12.58 18.34 -5.08
C LYS A 161 -11.26 18.05 -4.33
N PHE A 162 -10.11 18.52 -4.82
CA PHE A 162 -8.78 18.17 -4.28
C PHE A 162 -8.00 19.36 -3.69
N HIS A 163 -8.69 20.48 -3.40
CA HIS A 163 -8.09 21.71 -2.84
C HIS A 163 -7.34 21.50 -1.51
N LEU A 164 -7.64 20.43 -0.77
CA LEU A 164 -6.93 20.06 0.46
C LEU A 164 -5.49 19.60 0.22
N THR A 165 -5.11 19.24 -1.01
CA THR A 165 -3.78 18.70 -1.34
C THR A 165 -3.00 19.54 -2.35
N THR A 166 -3.47 20.75 -2.65
CA THR A 166 -2.76 21.72 -3.50
C THR A 166 -1.36 22.00 -2.93
N GLY A 167 -0.31 21.80 -3.73
CA GLY A 167 1.08 21.82 -3.28
C GLY A 167 1.66 20.44 -2.91
N GLY A 168 0.95 19.35 -3.22
CA GLY A 168 1.49 17.97 -3.24
C GLY A 168 1.09 17.08 -2.06
N SER A 169 0.66 17.66 -0.94
CA SER A 169 0.11 16.90 0.21
C SER A 169 -0.76 17.79 1.09
N ARG A 170 -1.60 17.17 1.94
CA ARG A 170 -2.44 17.90 2.89
C ARG A 170 -1.63 18.76 3.87
N ARG A 171 -0.50 18.25 4.35
CA ARG A 171 0.39 19.00 5.25
C ARG A 171 1.08 20.16 4.54
N ALA A 172 1.50 19.98 3.29
CA ALA A 172 2.09 21.06 2.49
C ALA A 172 1.06 22.19 2.24
N ALA A 173 -0.16 21.83 1.87
CA ALA A 173 -1.26 22.79 1.69
C ALA A 173 -1.57 23.56 2.98
N TRP A 174 -1.67 22.85 4.12
CA TRP A 174 -1.89 23.46 5.43
C TRP A 174 -0.74 24.40 5.81
N ARG A 175 0.53 23.95 5.70
CA ARG A 175 1.70 24.79 6.03
C ARG A 175 1.68 26.09 5.23
N ARG A 176 1.51 26.02 3.91
CA ARG A 176 1.46 27.20 3.05
C ARG A 176 0.37 28.19 3.45
N ARG A 177 -0.81 27.71 3.86
CA ARG A 177 -1.94 28.56 4.28
C ARG A 177 -1.80 29.16 5.68
N ASN A 178 -1.00 28.52 6.55
CA ASN A 178 -0.81 28.93 7.93
C ASN A 178 0.56 29.59 8.18
N THR A 179 1.35 29.81 7.11
CA THR A 179 2.58 30.60 7.18
C THR A 179 2.27 32.04 6.78
N LEU A 180 2.37 32.95 7.75
CA LEU A 180 2.34 34.39 7.49
C LEU A 180 3.59 34.79 6.71
N GLN A 181 3.40 35.46 5.56
CA GLN A 181 4.51 36.00 4.78
C GLN A 181 4.86 37.39 5.31
N LEU A 182 6.09 37.55 5.80
CA LEU A 182 6.60 38.82 6.30
C LEU A 182 7.72 39.30 5.36
N HIS A 183 7.33 40.06 4.34
CA HIS A 183 8.27 40.67 3.42
C HIS A 183 9.03 41.80 4.12
N ARG A 184 10.28 42.04 3.68
CA ARG A 184 11.16 43.08 4.26
C ARG A 184 10.56 44.47 4.10
N TYR A 185 9.91 44.70 2.97
CA TYR A 185 9.13 45.90 2.68
C TYR A 185 7.68 45.46 2.53
N ARG A 186 6.79 46.11 3.28
CA ARG A 186 5.34 45.88 3.22
C ARG A 186 4.69 46.97 2.40
#